data_AF-A0A814WQ09-F1
#
_entry.id   AF-A0A814WQ09-F1
#
_cell.length_a   1.000
_cell.length_b   1.000
_cell.length_c   1.000
_cell.angle_alpha   90.00
_cell.angle_beta   90.00
_cell.angle_gamma   90.00
#
_symmetry.space_group_name_H-M   'P 1'
#
loop_
_entity.id
_entity.type
_entity.pdbx_description
1 polymer ?
#
loop_
_entity_poly.entity_id
_entity_poly.type
_entity_poly.pdbx_seq_one_letter_code
_entity_poly.pdbx_strand_id
1 'polypeptide(L)'
;MCKIRLYILSISWAIATWCLVGASIDRFLCSSPSAIYRQWSTNRIARRYVIGVFIFYALLFIQVFYCFEASVPNVPVACYGRNLPCRLFNDWVALRVDIVLPSLFLAIFGVLTIRNVQTRMIHPTVHAVNSNNTNNNRLLMRNKERNLTRMLLIQVLIVLPLDLPFGIYRPYASLTSDVPKTEATAKYIPGGKKMSPEDVSGVIALLASPESQWITGQTLQMSGGVHMT
;
A
#
# COMPACT_ATOMS: atom_id res chain seq x y z
N MET A 1 9.10 -18.58 8.71
CA MET A 1 9.36 -17.81 7.47
C MET A 1 8.28 -16.76 7.18
N CYS A 2 7.00 -17.11 7.20
CA CYS A 2 5.95 -16.19 6.76
C CYS A 2 5.73 -14.94 7.65
N LYS A 3 5.83 -15.04 8.99
CA LYS A 3 5.72 -13.87 9.90
C LYS A 3 6.77 -12.78 9.61
N ILE A 4 8.03 -13.19 9.41
CA ILE A 4 9.14 -12.28 9.10
C ILE A 4 8.91 -11.59 7.75
N ARG A 5 8.47 -12.35 6.73
CA ARG A 5 8.14 -11.78 5.42
C ARG A 5 7.04 -10.73 5.52
N LEU A 6 5.98 -11.02 6.27
CA LEU A 6 4.86 -10.09 6.46
C LEU A 6 5.29 -8.82 7.21
N TYR A 7 6.10 -8.99 8.26
CA TYR A 7 6.67 -7.89 9.04
C TYR A 7 7.55 -6.96 8.18
N ILE A 8 8.51 -7.54 7.43
CA ILE A 8 9.41 -6.77 6.56
C ILE A 8 8.61 -6.02 5.49
N LEU A 9 7.68 -6.69 4.81
CA LEU A 9 6.87 -6.05 3.77
C LEU A 9 6.02 -4.90 4.31
N SER A 10 5.42 -5.06 5.50
CA SER A 10 4.57 -4.03 6.12
C SER A 10 5.40 -2.80 6.50
N ILE A 11 6.55 -3.02 7.14
CA ILE A 11 7.47 -1.93 7.52
C ILE A 11 8.04 -1.24 6.29
N SER A 12 8.50 -1.98 5.28
CA SER A 12 9.06 -1.39 4.06
C SER A 12 8.04 -0.52 3.35
N TRP A 13 6.79 -0.96 3.26
CA TRP A 13 5.71 -0.17 2.65
C TRP A 13 5.41 1.09 3.45
N ALA A 14 5.23 0.99 4.77
CA ALA A 14 4.98 2.14 5.63
C ALA A 14 6.13 3.16 5.58
N ILE A 15 7.38 2.71 5.70
CA ILE A 15 8.54 3.60 5.61
C ILE A 15 8.61 4.30 4.25
N ALA A 16 8.37 3.59 3.15
CA ALA A 16 8.40 4.17 1.81
C ALA A 16 7.37 5.30 1.69
N THR A 17 6.13 5.05 2.10
CA THR A 17 5.04 6.03 2.04
C THR A 17 5.34 7.25 2.92
N TRP A 18 5.83 7.05 4.14
CA TRP A 18 6.16 8.16 5.04
C TRP A 18 7.45 8.90 4.67
N CYS A 19 8.38 8.28 3.95
CA CYS A 19 9.48 8.99 3.31
C CYS A 19 8.98 9.92 2.19
N LEU A 20 7.95 9.53 1.43
CA LEU A 20 7.34 10.39 0.42
C LEU A 20 6.62 11.59 1.03
N VAL A 21 5.92 11.38 2.14
CA VAL A 21 5.32 12.46 2.94
C VAL A 21 6.42 13.43 3.39
N GLY A 22 7.50 12.91 3.97
CA GLY A 22 8.64 13.71 4.41
C GLY A 22 9.28 14.52 3.27
N ALA A 23 9.45 13.90 2.10
CA ALA A 23 9.99 14.56 0.91
C ALA A 23 9.06 15.64 0.33
N SER A 24 7.76 15.55 0.58
CA SER A 24 6.77 16.57 0.20
C SER A 24 6.78 17.75 1.19
N ILE A 25 6.87 17.45 2.49
CA ILE A 25 7.04 18.46 3.54
C ILE A 25 8.34 19.25 3.32
N ASP A 26 9.45 18.56 3.06
CA ASP A 26 10.75 19.18 2.83
C ASP A 26 10.72 20.18 1.66
N ARG A 27 10.07 19.80 0.55
CA ARG A 27 9.87 20.72 -0.59
C ARG A 27 8.92 21.87 -0.29
N PHE A 28 7.87 21.65 0.50
CA PHE A 28 7.03 22.74 0.99
C PHE A 28 7.86 23.74 1.79
N LEU A 29 8.69 23.26 2.73
CA LEU A 29 9.57 24.10 3.55
C LEU A 29 10.56 24.89 2.70
N CYS A 30 11.20 24.26 1.70
CA CYS A 30 12.08 24.93 0.74
C CYS A 30 11.36 26.03 -0.07
N SER A 31 10.13 25.75 -0.52
CA SER A 31 9.34 26.68 -1.33
C SER A 31 8.76 27.84 -0.53
N SER A 32 8.62 27.70 0.80
CA SER A 32 7.99 28.69 1.68
C SER A 32 8.63 30.09 1.58
N PRO A 33 7.84 31.17 1.50
CA PRO A 33 8.37 32.54 1.36
C PRO A 33 9.19 32.97 2.59
N SER A 34 8.80 32.53 3.78
CA SER A 34 9.44 32.86 5.05
C SER A 34 10.74 32.09 5.29
N ALA A 35 11.81 32.82 5.64
CA ALA A 35 13.15 32.25 5.91
C ALA A 35 13.15 31.26 7.10
N ILE A 36 12.29 31.49 8.09
CA ILE A 36 12.15 30.63 9.28
C ILE A 36 11.68 29.22 8.93
N TYR A 37 10.88 29.05 7.88
CA TYR A 37 10.43 27.71 7.47
C TYR A 37 11.46 27.04 6.56
N ARG A 38 12.22 27.81 5.77
CA ARG A 38 13.28 27.25 4.91
C ARG A 38 14.43 26.63 5.72
N GLN A 39 14.81 27.24 6.85
CA GLN A 39 15.86 26.69 7.71
C GLN A 39 15.48 25.33 8.35
N TRP A 40 14.21 24.92 8.31
CA TRP A 40 13.78 23.61 8.79
C TRP A 40 14.05 22.50 7.78
N SER A 41 14.22 22.83 6.49
CA SER A 41 14.70 21.90 5.47
C SER A 41 16.23 21.78 5.59
N THR A 42 16.66 21.04 6.61
CA THR A 42 18.08 20.70 6.82
C THR A 42 18.27 19.19 6.87
N ASN A 43 19.41 18.72 6.36
CA ASN A 43 19.77 17.30 6.38
C ASN A 43 19.77 16.69 7.79
N ARG A 44 20.01 17.50 8.83
CA ARG A 44 19.96 17.06 10.23
C ARG A 44 18.53 16.69 10.65
N ILE A 45 17.55 17.52 10.28
CA ILE A 45 16.13 17.28 10.58
C ILE A 45 15.61 16.12 9.74
N ALA A 46 15.94 16.08 8.44
CA ALA A 46 15.57 14.96 7.56
C ALA A 46 16.06 13.61 8.09
N ARG A 47 17.33 13.54 8.54
CA ARG A 47 17.88 12.31 9.13
C ARG A 47 17.16 11.91 10.43
N ARG A 48 16.87 12.88 11.32
CA ARG A 48 16.12 12.62 12.55
C ARG A 48 14.69 12.12 12.25
N TYR A 49 14.04 12.69 11.24
CA TYR A 49 12.73 12.27 10.78
C TYR A 49 12.74 10.82 10.28
N VAL A 50 13.66 10.46 9.38
CA VAL A 50 13.76 9.08 8.84
C VAL A 50 14.03 8.07 9.96
N ILE A 51 14.92 8.38 10.89
CA ILE A 51 15.20 7.51 12.06
C ILE A 51 13.94 7.37 12.93
N GLY A 52 13.24 8.47 13.20
CA GLY A 52 12.00 8.46 13.98
C GLY A 52 10.90 7.62 13.32
N VAL A 53 10.71 7.77 12.01
CA VAL A 53 9.78 6.97 11.21
C VAL A 53 10.13 5.48 11.28
N PHE A 54 11.41 5.13 11.10
CA PHE A 54 11.86 3.74 11.18
C PHE A 54 11.55 3.12 12.55
N ILE A 55 11.91 3.81 13.64
CA ILE A 55 11.67 3.32 15.02
C ILE A 55 10.17 3.19 15.29
N PHE A 56 9.38 4.20 14.91
CA PHE A 56 7.94 4.20 15.11
C PHE A 56 7.27 3.00 14.42
N TYR A 57 7.58 2.75 13.14
CA TYR A 57 6.99 1.62 12.41
C TYR A 57 7.55 0.26 12.84
N ALA A 58 8.82 0.18 13.27
CA ALA A 58 9.35 -1.05 13.84
C ALA A 58 8.60 -1.45 15.13
N LEU A 59 8.30 -0.49 16.01
CA LEU A 59 7.50 -0.73 17.21
C LEU A 59 6.03 -0.99 16.88
N LEU A 60 5.45 -0.21 15.96
CA LEU A 60 4.05 -0.33 15.58
C LEU A 60 3.74 -1.58 14.77
N PHE A 61 4.71 -2.33 14.25
CA PHE A 61 4.47 -3.63 13.62
C PHE A 61 5.00 -4.81 14.45
N ILE A 62 5.55 -4.57 15.65
CA ILE A 62 6.07 -5.65 16.49
C ILE A 62 4.98 -6.66 16.87
N GLN A 63 3.72 -6.21 16.98
CA GLN A 63 2.58 -7.07 17.28
C GLN A 63 2.31 -8.12 16.20
N VAL A 64 2.84 -7.97 14.97
CA VAL A 64 2.72 -8.99 13.91
C VAL A 64 3.34 -10.32 14.34
N PHE A 65 4.39 -10.31 15.16
CA PHE A 65 5.00 -11.55 15.67
C PHE A 65 4.08 -12.32 16.62
N TYR A 66 3.27 -11.61 17.40
CA TYR A 66 2.33 -12.17 18.37
C TYR A 66 0.96 -12.51 17.76
N CYS A 67 0.49 -11.68 16.82
CA CYS A 67 -0.84 -11.81 16.23
C CYS A 67 -0.96 -12.87 15.12
N PHE A 68 0.15 -13.23 14.45
CA PHE A 68 0.15 -14.23 13.39
C PHE A 68 0.72 -15.55 13.88
N GLU A 69 0.11 -16.66 13.48
CA GLU A 69 0.57 -18.01 13.80
C GLU A 69 0.90 -18.77 12.50
N ALA A 70 1.93 -19.63 12.56
CA ALA A 70 2.34 -20.45 11.43
C ALA A 70 1.63 -21.79 11.54
N SER A 71 0.85 -22.16 10.51
CA SER A 71 0.13 -23.43 10.39
C SER A 71 -0.98 -23.64 11.43
N VAL A 72 -2.16 -23.07 11.17
CA VAL A 72 -3.40 -23.52 11.81
C VAL A 72 -3.89 -24.76 11.02
N PRO A 73 -4.24 -25.88 11.68
CA PRO A 73 -4.82 -27.03 10.98
C PRO A 73 -6.13 -26.61 10.26
N ASN A 74 -6.32 -27.06 9.02
CA ASN A 74 -7.49 -26.80 8.15
C ASN A 74 -7.58 -25.45 7.40
N VAL A 75 -6.48 -24.71 7.24
CA VAL A 75 -6.44 -23.55 6.31
C VAL A 75 -5.31 -23.67 5.29
N PRO A 76 -5.56 -23.39 3.99
CA PRO A 76 -4.57 -23.52 2.92
C PRO A 76 -3.51 -22.40 2.92
N VAL A 77 -3.60 -21.44 3.85
CA VAL A 77 -2.69 -20.29 3.92
C VAL A 77 -1.68 -20.47 5.06
N ALA A 78 -0.39 -20.40 4.72
CA ALA A 78 0.73 -20.62 5.64
C ALA A 78 0.88 -19.55 6.76
N CYS A 79 0.09 -18.47 6.71
CA CYS A 79 -0.06 -17.50 7.78
C CYS A 79 -1.51 -17.08 7.93
N TYR A 80 -2.05 -17.27 9.13
CA TYR A 80 -3.37 -16.77 9.48
C TYR A 80 -3.27 -15.95 10.77
N GLY A 81 -4.11 -14.90 10.86
CA GLY A 81 -4.23 -14.12 12.09
C GLY A 81 -4.92 -14.95 13.15
N ARG A 82 -4.26 -15.14 14.29
CA ARG A 82 -4.74 -16.02 15.37
C ARG A 82 -6.11 -15.58 15.91
N ASN A 83 -6.33 -14.27 16.00
CA ASN A 83 -7.52 -13.67 16.59
C ASN A 83 -8.13 -12.60 15.65
N LEU A 84 -9.46 -12.56 15.55
CA LEU A 84 -10.20 -11.47 14.89
C LEU A 84 -9.79 -10.05 15.36
N PRO A 85 -9.66 -9.76 16.68
CA PRO A 85 -9.24 -8.43 17.13
C PRO A 85 -7.85 -8.01 16.65
N CYS A 86 -6.92 -8.97 16.52
CA CYS A 86 -5.59 -8.70 15.96
C CYS A 86 -5.65 -8.29 14.48
N ARG A 87 -6.54 -8.93 13.70
CA ARG A 87 -6.74 -8.62 12.28
C ARG A 87 -7.38 -7.26 12.10
N LEU A 88 -8.47 -7.02 12.84
CA LEU A 88 -9.14 -5.72 12.85
C LEU A 88 -8.15 -4.61 13.23
N PHE A 89 -7.36 -4.79 14.29
CA PHE A 89 -6.36 -3.79 14.67
C PHE A 89 -5.34 -3.53 13.55
N ASN A 90 -4.81 -4.57 12.93
CA ASN A 90 -3.86 -4.43 11.83
C ASN A 90 -4.48 -3.74 10.60
N ASP A 91 -5.72 -4.08 10.24
CA ASP A 91 -6.43 -3.46 9.14
C ASP A 91 -6.77 -1.98 9.44
N TRP A 92 -7.15 -1.68 10.69
CA TRP A 92 -7.39 -0.32 11.17
C TRP A 92 -6.12 0.54 11.15
N VAL A 93 -4.99 -0.02 11.57
CA VAL A 93 -3.69 0.63 11.54
C VAL A 93 -3.29 0.90 10.09
N ALA A 94 -3.38 -0.11 9.21
CA ALA A 94 -3.05 0.05 7.80
C ALA A 94 -3.93 1.12 7.11
N LEU A 95 -5.24 1.09 7.33
CA LEU A 95 -6.16 2.06 6.71
C LEU A 95 -5.87 3.49 7.19
N ARG A 96 -5.72 3.69 8.50
CA ARG A 96 -5.55 5.05 9.05
C ARG A 96 -4.14 5.59 8.85
N VAL A 97 -3.12 4.80 9.17
CA VAL A 97 -1.73 5.24 9.26
C VAL A 97 -0.99 5.14 7.93
N ASP A 98 -1.30 4.14 7.10
CA ASP A 98 -0.57 3.93 5.85
C ASP A 98 -1.29 4.54 4.63
N ILE A 99 -2.60 4.73 4.70
CA ILE A 99 -3.40 5.21 3.55
C ILE A 99 -3.95 6.61 3.79
N VAL A 100 -4.83 6.78 4.79
CA VAL A 100 -5.56 8.04 4.99
C VAL A 100 -4.61 9.18 5.38
N LEU A 101 -3.79 8.99 6.40
CA LEU A 101 -2.90 10.05 6.88
C LEU A 101 -1.87 10.48 5.82
N PRO A 102 -1.11 9.58 5.16
CA PRO A 102 -0.16 9.98 4.13
C PRO A 102 -0.83 10.69 2.96
N SER A 103 -2.00 10.22 2.53
CA SER A 103 -2.78 10.85 1.46
C SER A 103 -3.17 12.28 1.80
N LEU A 104 -3.67 12.51 3.01
CA LEU A 104 -4.03 13.85 3.48
C LEU A 104 -2.80 14.77 3.54
N PHE A 105 -1.69 14.30 4.11
CA PHE A 105 -0.47 15.09 4.19
C PHE A 105 0.11 15.42 2.81
N LEU A 106 0.15 14.45 1.90
CA LEU A 106 0.61 14.64 0.52
C LEU A 106 -0.27 15.65 -0.23
N ALA A 107 -1.59 15.56 -0.07
CA ALA A 107 -2.52 16.51 -0.70
C ALA A 107 -2.35 17.93 -0.14
N ILE A 108 -2.31 18.09 1.19
CA ILE A 108 -2.16 19.39 1.84
C ILE A 108 -0.82 20.04 1.46
N PHE A 109 0.30 19.35 1.70
CA PHE A 109 1.61 19.91 1.41
C PHE A 109 1.89 20.04 -0.09
N GLY A 110 1.30 19.18 -0.93
CA GLY A 110 1.32 19.32 -2.38
C GLY A 110 0.66 20.61 -2.85
N VAL A 111 -0.56 20.89 -2.40
CA VAL A 111 -1.29 22.13 -2.74
C VAL A 111 -0.56 23.37 -2.22
N LEU A 112 -0.07 23.33 -0.97
CA LEU A 112 0.69 24.44 -0.39
C LEU A 112 1.99 24.71 -1.16
N THR A 113 2.69 23.67 -1.61
CA THR A 113 3.90 23.81 -2.44
C THR A 113 3.59 24.47 -3.78
N ILE A 114 2.49 24.07 -4.45
CA ILE A 114 2.05 24.69 -5.71
C ILE A 114 1.78 26.19 -5.50
N ARG A 115 1.02 26.54 -4.45
CA ARG A 115 0.71 27.95 -4.13
C ARG A 115 1.99 28.76 -3.91
N ASN A 116 2.94 28.27 -3.12
CA ASN A 116 4.20 28.97 -2.86
C ASN A 116 5.04 29.17 -4.13
N VAL A 117 5.09 28.16 -5.00
CA VAL A 117 5.84 28.21 -6.26
C VAL A 117 5.19 29.18 -7.25
N GLN A 118 3.85 29.20 -7.34
CA GLN A 118 3.12 30.14 -8.20
C GLN A 118 3.33 31.60 -7.74
N THR A 119 3.24 31.89 -6.45
CA THR A 119 3.44 33.25 -5.91
C THR A 119 4.85 33.78 -6.21
N ARG A 120 5.87 32.93 -6.13
CA ARG A 120 7.25 33.32 -6.49
C ARG A 120 7.47 33.55 -7.98
N MET A 121 6.66 32.95 -8.85
CA MET A 121 6.75 33.18 -10.28
C MET A 121 6.18 34.55 -10.69
N ILE A 122 5.22 35.08 -9.93
CA ILE A 122 4.52 36.35 -10.22
C ILE A 122 5.32 37.58 -9.75
N HIS A 123 6.31 37.40 -8.86
CA HIS A 123 7.31 38.42 -8.54
C HIS A 123 8.68 38.12 -9.20
N PRO A 124 8.82 38.26 -10.54
CA PRO A 124 10.13 38.56 -11.07
C PRO A 124 10.44 40.01 -10.69
N THR A 125 11.09 40.21 -9.55
CA THR A 125 11.77 41.48 -9.23
C THR A 125 12.80 41.75 -10.32
N VAL A 126 12.39 42.47 -11.38
CA VAL A 126 12.86 43.77 -11.92
C VAL A 126 14.36 44.15 -11.80
N HIS A 127 15.24 43.34 -11.22
CA HIS A 127 16.67 43.62 -11.08
C HIS A 127 17.54 42.54 -11.73
N ALA A 128 17.61 42.55 -13.06
CA ALA A 128 18.65 41.86 -13.81
C ALA A 128 18.96 42.60 -15.11
N VAL A 129 19.40 43.86 -14.99
CA VAL A 129 20.14 44.53 -16.06
C VAL A 129 21.58 44.01 -15.97
N ASN A 130 22.09 43.43 -17.07
CA ASN A 130 23.44 42.91 -17.30
C ASN A 130 23.87 41.58 -16.62
N SER A 131 23.56 40.43 -17.26
CA SER A 131 24.50 39.28 -17.35
C SER A 131 23.89 38.13 -18.18
N ASN A 132 24.21 38.10 -19.49
CA ASN A 132 23.66 37.11 -20.43
C ASN A 132 24.03 35.64 -20.11
N ASN A 133 25.14 35.38 -19.41
CA ASN A 133 25.56 34.02 -19.04
C ASN A 133 24.96 33.50 -17.72
N THR A 134 24.68 34.37 -16.75
CA THR A 134 24.03 33.92 -15.49
C THR A 134 22.54 33.68 -15.65
N ASN A 135 21.89 34.32 -16.63
CA ASN A 135 20.47 34.13 -16.93
C ASN A 135 20.16 32.70 -17.41
N ASN A 136 21.00 32.14 -18.27
CA ASN A 136 20.81 30.77 -18.80
C ASN A 136 20.90 29.72 -17.68
N ASN A 137 21.88 29.86 -16.78
CA ASN A 137 22.06 28.93 -15.65
C ASN A 137 20.92 29.02 -14.62
N ARG A 138 20.41 30.24 -14.34
CA ARG A 138 19.25 30.43 -13.45
C ARG A 138 17.96 29.86 -14.04
N LEU A 139 17.75 30.02 -15.35
CA LEU A 139 16.58 29.47 -16.04
C LEU A 139 16.62 27.93 -16.05
N LEU A 140 17.80 27.34 -16.30
CA LEU A 140 18.02 25.90 -16.28
C LEU A 140 17.77 25.31 -14.87
N MET A 141 18.31 25.93 -13.81
CA MET A 141 18.05 25.50 -12.43
C MET A 141 16.56 25.58 -12.07
N ARG A 142 15.88 26.68 -12.44
CA ARG A 142 14.45 26.86 -12.20
C ARG A 142 13.58 25.82 -12.93
N ASN A 143 13.94 25.47 -14.16
CA ASN A 143 13.28 24.39 -14.91
C ASN A 143 13.51 23.03 -14.24
N LYS A 144 14.71 22.78 -13.70
CA LYS A 144 15.03 21.57 -12.95
C LYS A 144 14.20 21.45 -11.66
N GLU A 145 14.08 22.52 -10.88
CA GLU A 145 13.22 22.58 -9.68
C GLU A 145 11.74 22.33 -10.02
N ARG A 146 11.23 22.95 -11.10
CA ARG A 146 9.86 22.72 -11.56
C ARG A 146 9.62 21.26 -11.97
N ASN A 147 10.59 20.64 -12.63
CA ASN A 147 10.51 19.23 -13.02
C ASN A 147 10.50 18.31 -11.78
N LEU A 148 11.28 18.64 -10.74
CA LEU A 148 11.30 17.92 -9.46
C LEU A 148 9.96 18.03 -8.70
N THR A 149 9.31 19.20 -8.70
CA THR A 149 7.98 19.38 -8.09
C THR A 149 6.89 18.68 -8.91
N ARG A 150 6.96 18.75 -10.25
CA ARG A 150 6.02 18.07 -11.14
C ARG A 150 6.08 16.55 -11.00
N MET A 151 7.28 16.00 -10.82
CA MET A 151 7.48 14.56 -10.59
C MET A 151 6.73 14.08 -9.34
N LEU A 152 6.81 14.81 -8.22
CA LEU A 152 6.09 14.47 -7.00
C LEU A 152 4.58 14.58 -7.14
N LEU A 153 4.07 15.61 -7.81
CA LEU A 153 2.62 15.77 -7.97
C LEU A 153 2.02 14.64 -8.80
N ILE A 154 2.74 14.23 -9.85
CA ILE A 154 2.39 13.04 -10.63
C ILE A 154 2.43 11.81 -9.72
N GLN A 155 3.44 11.70 -8.86
CA GLN A 155 3.52 10.60 -7.90
C GLN A 155 2.31 10.58 -6.95
N VAL A 156 1.86 11.71 -6.41
CA VAL A 156 0.67 11.78 -5.54
C VAL A 156 -0.60 11.41 -6.32
N LEU A 157 -0.74 11.88 -7.56
CA LEU A 157 -1.87 11.56 -8.43
C LEU A 157 -1.94 10.09 -8.82
N ILE A 158 -0.81 9.38 -8.85
CA ILE A 158 -0.74 7.95 -9.17
C ILE A 158 -0.91 7.11 -7.91
N VAL A 159 -0.18 7.41 -6.83
CA VAL A 159 -0.17 6.61 -5.60
C VAL A 159 -1.55 6.60 -4.93
N LEU A 160 -2.24 7.74 -4.87
CA LEU A 160 -3.55 7.86 -4.22
C LEU A 160 -4.61 6.91 -4.81
N PRO A 161 -4.88 6.87 -6.13
CA PRO A 161 -5.84 5.93 -6.69
C PRO A 161 -5.37 4.48 -6.71
N LEU A 162 -4.06 4.20 -6.69
CA LEU A 162 -3.56 2.82 -6.63
C LEU A 162 -3.63 2.21 -5.23
N ASP A 163 -3.42 3.00 -4.17
CA ASP A 163 -3.43 2.50 -2.79
C ASP A 163 -4.86 2.34 -2.23
N LEU A 164 -5.83 3.11 -2.71
CA LEU A 164 -7.23 3.05 -2.26
C LEU A 164 -7.88 1.65 -2.46
N PRO A 165 -7.80 1.00 -3.63
CA PRO A 165 -8.31 -0.36 -3.81
C PRO A 165 -7.68 -1.37 -2.86
N PHE A 166 -6.37 -1.24 -2.58
CA PHE A 166 -5.67 -2.09 -1.62
C PHE A 166 -6.18 -1.88 -0.19
N GLY A 167 -6.42 -0.62 0.18
CA GLY A 167 -6.99 -0.23 1.48
C GLY A 167 -8.40 -0.73 1.71
N ILE A 168 -9.20 -0.88 0.66
CA ILE A 168 -10.57 -1.41 0.73
C ILE A 168 -10.56 -2.94 0.71
N TYR A 169 -9.74 -3.54 -0.15
CA TYR A 169 -9.72 -4.99 -0.35
C TYR A 169 -9.32 -5.76 0.91
N ARG A 170 -8.29 -5.29 1.65
CA ARG A 170 -7.80 -5.98 2.85
C ARG A 170 -8.84 -6.11 3.97
N PRO A 171 -9.46 -5.02 4.47
CA PRO A 171 -10.49 -5.12 5.49
C PRO A 171 -11.72 -5.86 4.97
N TYR A 172 -12.08 -5.71 3.68
CA TYR A 172 -13.18 -6.46 3.08
C TYR A 172 -12.93 -7.97 3.11
N ALA A 173 -11.75 -8.43 2.71
CA ALA A 173 -11.35 -9.83 2.80
C ALA A 173 -11.28 -10.30 4.27
N SER A 174 -10.93 -9.39 5.18
CA SER A 174 -10.82 -9.69 6.61
C SER A 174 -12.17 -9.90 7.29
N LEU A 175 -13.14 -9.05 6.97
CA LEU A 175 -14.52 -9.13 7.45
C LEU A 175 -15.29 -10.29 6.81
N THR A 176 -15.02 -10.59 5.54
CA THR A 176 -15.74 -11.62 4.78
C THR A 176 -15.19 -13.03 5.00
N SER A 177 -14.01 -13.19 5.63
CA SER A 177 -13.47 -14.52 5.94
C SER A 177 -14.22 -15.25 7.04
N ASP A 178 -14.88 -14.51 7.94
CA ASP A 178 -15.58 -15.07 9.10
C ASP A 178 -17.07 -15.32 8.80
N VAL A 179 -17.55 -14.92 7.62
CA VAL A 179 -18.80 -15.47 7.10
C VAL A 179 -18.51 -16.94 6.81
N PRO A 180 -19.20 -17.90 7.46
CA PRO A 180 -19.08 -19.29 7.08
C PRO A 180 -19.67 -19.42 5.67
N LYS A 181 -18.83 -19.20 4.65
CA LYS A 181 -19.13 -19.60 3.28
C LYS A 181 -19.53 -21.07 3.26
N THR A 182 -19.07 -21.85 4.24
CA THR A 182 -19.44 -23.24 4.53
C THR A 182 -20.91 -23.48 4.86
N GLU A 183 -21.58 -22.69 5.69
CA GLU A 183 -22.96 -22.99 6.09
C GLU A 183 -23.96 -22.48 5.05
N ALA A 184 -23.67 -21.31 4.46
CA ALA A 184 -24.44 -20.82 3.34
C ALA A 184 -24.31 -21.74 2.12
N THR A 185 -23.10 -22.23 1.76
CA THR A 185 -22.96 -23.17 0.64
C THR A 185 -23.48 -24.58 0.95
N ALA A 186 -23.38 -25.09 2.18
CA ALA A 186 -23.96 -26.41 2.54
C ALA A 186 -25.47 -26.48 2.26
N LYS A 187 -26.20 -25.36 2.40
CA LYS A 187 -27.62 -25.26 2.06
C LYS A 187 -27.90 -25.32 0.54
N TYR A 188 -26.94 -24.90 -0.30
CA TYR A 188 -27.05 -24.89 -1.76
C TYR A 188 -26.23 -25.99 -2.44
N ILE A 189 -25.57 -26.88 -1.69
CA ILE A 189 -24.91 -28.08 -2.24
C ILE A 189 -25.98 -29.17 -2.30
N PRO A 190 -26.42 -29.63 -3.49
CA PRO A 190 -27.41 -30.70 -3.61
C PRO A 190 -27.03 -31.97 -2.85
N GLY A 191 -25.73 -32.27 -2.75
CA GLY A 191 -25.20 -33.42 -2.04
C GLY A 191 -24.98 -33.24 -0.53
N GLY A 192 -25.20 -32.05 0.04
CA GLY A 192 -24.99 -31.73 1.48
C GLY A 192 -23.56 -31.89 2.02
N LYS A 193 -22.65 -32.53 1.25
CA LYS A 193 -21.27 -32.82 1.63
C LYS A 193 -20.36 -31.70 1.16
N LYS A 194 -19.64 -31.10 2.11
CA LYS A 194 -18.54 -30.18 1.79
C LYS A 194 -17.43 -30.95 1.06
N MET A 195 -16.92 -30.39 -0.03
CA MET A 195 -15.79 -30.94 -0.75
C MET A 195 -14.56 -31.04 0.15
N SER A 196 -13.98 -32.24 0.24
CA SER A 196 -12.78 -32.55 1.01
C SER A 196 -11.56 -32.61 0.10
N PRO A 197 -10.32 -32.36 0.60
CA PRO A 197 -9.10 -32.50 -0.21
C PRO A 197 -8.97 -33.86 -0.88
N GLU A 198 -9.50 -34.91 -0.26
CA GLU A 198 -9.53 -36.27 -0.79
C GLU A 198 -10.38 -36.37 -2.07
N ASP A 199 -11.51 -35.65 -2.14
CA ASP A 199 -12.38 -35.64 -3.31
C ASP A 199 -11.65 -35.01 -4.51
N VAL A 200 -10.85 -33.95 -4.29
CA VAL A 200 -10.01 -33.32 -5.31
C VAL A 200 -8.92 -34.27 -5.79
N SER A 201 -8.25 -34.96 -4.85
CA SER A 201 -7.21 -35.92 -5.19
C SER A 201 -7.75 -37.10 -6.02
N GLY A 202 -8.99 -37.53 -5.77
CA GLY A 202 -9.65 -38.59 -6.53
C GLY A 202 -9.89 -38.20 -7.99
N VAL A 203 -10.31 -36.96 -8.25
CA VAL A 203 -10.50 -36.49 -9.64
C VAL A 203 -9.18 -36.22 -10.34
N ILE A 204 -8.17 -35.72 -9.64
CA ILE A 204 -6.81 -35.63 -10.20
C ILE A 204 -6.30 -37.04 -10.55
N ALA A 205 -6.52 -38.03 -9.69
CA ALA A 205 -6.15 -39.42 -9.94
C ALA A 205 -6.91 -40.00 -11.15
N LEU A 206 -8.21 -39.71 -11.29
CA LEU A 206 -9.00 -40.08 -12.46
C LEU A 206 -8.43 -39.44 -13.73
N LEU A 207 -8.18 -38.13 -13.71
CA LEU A 207 -7.61 -37.39 -14.83
C LEU A 207 -6.19 -37.87 -15.20
N ALA A 208 -5.44 -38.39 -14.24
CA ALA A 208 -4.12 -38.98 -14.48
C ALA A 208 -4.16 -40.47 -14.87
N SER A 209 -5.31 -41.12 -14.80
CA SER A 209 -5.47 -42.54 -15.12
C SER A 209 -5.58 -42.78 -16.64
N PRO A 210 -5.29 -44.00 -17.13
CA PRO A 210 -5.52 -44.35 -18.54
C PRO A 210 -6.97 -44.19 -19.00
N GLU A 211 -7.92 -44.18 -18.06
CA GLU A 211 -9.36 -44.06 -18.35
C GLU A 211 -9.77 -42.65 -18.77
N SER A 212 -8.94 -41.62 -18.52
CA SER A 212 -9.22 -40.23 -18.90
C SER A 212 -8.68 -39.84 -20.28
N GLN A 213 -8.12 -40.77 -21.05
CA GLN A 213 -7.48 -40.49 -22.34
C GLN A 213 -8.40 -39.78 -23.36
N TRP A 214 -9.71 -39.95 -23.23
CA TRP A 214 -10.72 -39.31 -24.08
C TRP A 214 -11.23 -37.97 -23.51
N ILE A 215 -10.83 -37.58 -22.30
CA ILE A 215 -11.24 -36.33 -21.63
C ILE A 215 -10.15 -35.29 -21.87
N THR A 216 -10.33 -34.44 -22.87
CA THR A 216 -9.42 -33.33 -23.18
C THR A 216 -10.19 -32.04 -23.46
N GLY A 217 -9.61 -30.90 -23.10
CA GLY A 217 -10.21 -29.57 -23.34
C GLY A 217 -11.46 -29.26 -22.51
N GLN A 218 -11.80 -30.08 -21.51
CA GLN A 218 -12.95 -29.86 -20.64
C GLN A 218 -12.54 -29.33 -19.27
N THR A 219 -13.42 -28.52 -18.66
CA THR A 219 -13.29 -28.09 -17.27
C THR A 219 -14.21 -28.94 -16.39
N LEU A 220 -13.64 -29.79 -15.55
CA LEU A 220 -14.40 -30.56 -14.57
C LEU A 220 -14.68 -29.69 -13.34
N GLN A 221 -15.95 -29.32 -13.16
CA GLN A 221 -16.32 -28.49 -12.03
C GLN A 221 -16.50 -29.33 -10.75
N MET A 222 -15.61 -29.08 -9.81
CA MET A 222 -15.62 -29.72 -8.50
C MET A 222 -16.24 -28.77 -7.47
N SER A 223 -17.57 -28.72 -7.43
CA SER A 223 -18.31 -27.80 -6.52
C SER A 223 -19.46 -28.47 -5.78
N GLY A 224 -19.55 -29.80 -5.77
CA GLY A 224 -20.63 -30.53 -5.11
C GLY A 224 -22.01 -30.31 -5.75
N GLY A 225 -22.07 -29.83 -7.00
CA GLY A 225 -23.33 -29.57 -7.73
C GLY A 225 -23.90 -28.16 -7.56
N VAL A 226 -23.22 -27.27 -6.83
CA VAL A 226 -23.70 -25.89 -6.55
C VAL A 226 -23.96 -25.05 -7.81
N HIS A 227 -23.30 -25.36 -8.93
CA HIS A 227 -23.48 -24.64 -10.18
C HIS A 227 -24.63 -25.15 -11.06
N MET A 228 -25.33 -26.20 -10.63
CA MET A 228 -26.46 -26.81 -11.35
C MET A 228 -27.83 -26.39 -10.78
N THR A 229 -27.85 -25.65 -9.68
CA THR A 229 -29.04 -25.05 -9.05
C THR A 229 -29.09 -23.56 -9.31
#